data_AF-A0A356F9F2-F1
#
_entry.id   AF-A0A356F9F2-F1
#
_cell.length_a   1.000
_cell.length_b   1.000
_cell.length_c   1.000
_cell.angle_alpha   90.00
_cell.angle_beta   90.00
_cell.angle_gamma   90.00
#
_symmetry.space_group_name_H-M   'P 1'
#
loop_
_entity.id
_entity.type
_entity.pdbx_description
1 polymer ?
#
loop_
_entity_poly.entity_id
_entity_poly.type
_entity_poly.pdbx_seq_one_letter_code
_entity_poly.pdbx_strand_id
1 'polypeptide(L)'
;VSLDWDDSAAADLASYTVSRDGAELASGLTESSYVDDTAVNDTSYSYTVTASDSCSESDASSAVEATPIDPGIGPFARGDSNGDGTVNISDPSATLNWLFLGGGDPPCLAAADANRDGSVNISDPSYTLRWLFLGGADHPAPSACGRSTDAGDMAQGCETATCAE
;
A
#
# COMPACT_ATOMS: atom_id res chain seq x y z
N VAL A 1 -11.43 3.03 -3.43
CA VAL A 1 -12.70 2.41 -2.97
C VAL A 1 -13.48 1.95 -4.19
N SER A 2 -13.90 0.68 -4.25
CA SER A 2 -14.71 0.16 -5.37
C SER A 2 -16.19 0.18 -4.99
N LEU A 3 -16.99 0.85 -5.80
CA LEU A 3 -18.43 0.97 -5.67
C LEU A 3 -19.11 0.17 -6.78
N ASP A 4 -20.14 -0.56 -6.40
CA ASP A 4 -20.98 -1.34 -7.30
C ASP A 4 -22.43 -1.18 -6.83
N TRP A 5 -23.35 -0.96 -7.75
CA TRP A 5 -24.77 -0.80 -7.46
C TRP A 5 -25.63 -1.50 -8.50
N ASP A 6 -26.88 -1.77 -8.13
CA ASP A 6 -27.85 -2.36 -9.04
C ASP A 6 -28.16 -1.41 -10.21
N ASP A 7 -28.19 -1.96 -11.43
CA ASP A 7 -28.62 -1.22 -12.61
C ASP A 7 -30.02 -0.62 -12.44
N SER A 8 -30.18 0.64 -12.84
CA SER A 8 -31.49 1.28 -12.93
C SER A 8 -32.35 0.58 -13.98
N ALA A 9 -33.57 0.22 -13.61
CA ALA A 9 -34.56 -0.35 -14.51
C ALA A 9 -35.21 0.69 -15.45
N ALA A 10 -34.84 1.97 -15.34
CA ALA A 10 -35.37 3.03 -16.18
C ALA A 10 -34.87 2.84 -17.63
N ALA A 11 -35.81 2.68 -18.58
CA ALA A 11 -35.49 2.44 -19.98
C ALA A 11 -34.82 3.64 -20.67
N ASP A 12 -34.95 4.82 -20.07
CA ASP A 12 -34.43 6.11 -20.51
C ASP A 12 -33.28 6.62 -19.64
N LEU A 13 -32.65 5.75 -18.83
CA LEU A 13 -31.43 6.06 -18.13
C LEU A 13 -30.39 6.66 -19.09
N ALA A 14 -29.90 7.86 -18.77
CA ALA A 14 -28.82 8.51 -19.51
C ALA A 14 -27.47 8.26 -18.85
N SER A 15 -27.36 8.41 -17.52
CA SER A 15 -26.11 8.20 -16.78
C SER A 15 -26.33 8.15 -15.26
N TYR A 16 -25.29 7.77 -14.53
CA TYR A 16 -25.20 7.90 -13.09
C TYR A 16 -24.24 9.02 -12.67
N THR A 17 -24.50 9.57 -11.48
CA THR A 17 -23.61 10.48 -10.77
C THR A 17 -23.29 9.88 -9.39
N VAL A 18 -22.00 9.82 -9.06
CA VAL A 18 -21.50 9.36 -7.76
C VAL A 18 -21.09 10.60 -6.96
N SER A 19 -21.56 10.68 -5.71
CA SER A 19 -21.16 11.72 -4.76
C SER A 19 -20.42 11.12 -3.56
N ARG A 20 -19.43 11.84 -3.05
CA ARG A 20 -18.69 11.54 -1.81
C ARG A 20 -18.88 12.68 -0.81
N ASP A 21 -19.37 12.36 0.38
CA ASP A 21 -19.72 13.34 1.43
C ASP A 21 -20.66 14.46 0.94
N GLY A 22 -21.58 14.08 0.05
CA GLY A 22 -22.56 14.99 -0.57
C GLY A 22 -22.01 15.89 -1.67
N ALA A 23 -20.73 15.80 -2.02
CA ALA A 23 -20.14 16.49 -3.17
C ALA A 23 -20.01 15.56 -4.38
N GLU A 24 -20.29 16.06 -5.58
CA GLU A 24 -20.11 15.29 -6.82
C GLU A 24 -18.65 14.86 -6.98
N LEU A 25 -18.44 13.56 -7.17
CA LEU A 25 -17.13 12.95 -7.41
C LEU A 25 -16.96 12.56 -8.87
N ALA A 26 -18.00 12.01 -9.48
CA ALA A 26 -18.03 11.65 -10.90
C ALA A 26 -19.47 11.72 -11.45
N SER A 27 -19.61 12.08 -12.72
CA SER A 27 -20.89 12.19 -13.43
C SER A 27 -20.77 11.67 -14.86
N GLY A 28 -21.91 11.36 -15.48
CA GLY A 28 -21.94 10.83 -16.85
C GLY A 28 -21.52 9.36 -16.96
N LEU A 29 -21.56 8.60 -15.85
CA LEU A 29 -21.20 7.18 -15.84
C LEU A 29 -22.30 6.35 -16.51
N THR A 30 -21.91 5.45 -17.42
CA THR A 30 -22.85 4.55 -18.10
C THR A 30 -22.85 3.13 -17.55
N GLU A 31 -21.86 2.81 -16.71
CA GLU A 31 -21.77 1.53 -15.99
C GLU A 31 -22.25 1.74 -14.56
N SER A 32 -22.86 0.71 -13.96
CA SER A 32 -23.30 0.73 -12.55
C SER A 32 -22.16 0.44 -11.56
N SER A 33 -20.96 0.92 -11.88
CA SER A 33 -19.78 0.76 -11.03
C SER A 33 -18.88 1.98 -11.13
N TYR A 34 -18.10 2.23 -10.08
CA TYR A 34 -17.13 3.30 -10.04
C TYR A 34 -15.99 2.97 -9.08
N VAL A 35 -14.76 3.39 -9.42
CA VAL A 35 -13.60 3.28 -8.53
C VAL A 35 -13.15 4.69 -8.14
N ASP A 36 -13.26 4.99 -6.84
CA ASP A 36 -12.66 6.18 -6.25
C ASP A 36 -11.21 5.90 -5.85
N ASP A 37 -10.29 6.24 -6.74
CA ASP A 37 -8.83 6.16 -6.52
C ASP A 37 -8.27 7.40 -5.80
N THR A 38 -9.13 8.35 -5.41
CA THR A 38 -8.74 9.59 -4.72
C THR A 38 -9.03 9.58 -3.23
N ALA A 39 -9.73 8.56 -2.75
CA ALA A 39 -10.02 8.38 -1.33
C ALA A 39 -8.73 8.20 -0.53
N VAL A 40 -8.59 8.95 0.56
CA VAL A 40 -7.43 8.83 1.45
C VAL A 40 -7.67 7.67 2.41
N ASN A 41 -6.68 6.80 2.55
CA ASN A 41 -6.73 5.68 3.49
C ASN A 41 -6.96 6.17 4.94
N ASP A 42 -7.59 5.33 5.74
CA ASP A 42 -8.01 5.58 7.13
C ASP A 42 -8.96 6.77 7.32
N THR A 43 -9.53 7.31 6.23
CA THR A 43 -10.58 8.33 6.27
C THR A 43 -11.92 7.69 5.92
N SER A 44 -12.93 7.88 6.77
CA SER A 44 -14.29 7.42 6.48
C SER A 44 -14.98 8.37 5.51
N TYR A 45 -15.63 7.81 4.51
CA TYR A 45 -16.37 8.52 3.47
C TYR A 45 -17.78 7.95 3.34
N SER A 46 -18.73 8.83 3.06
CA SER A 46 -20.11 8.47 2.70
C SER A 46 -20.31 8.59 1.18
N TYR A 47 -20.84 7.55 0.55
CA TYR A 47 -21.08 7.51 -0.90
C TYR A 47 -22.57 7.37 -1.21
N THR A 48 -23.04 8.14 -2.19
CA THR A 48 -24.40 8.04 -2.75
C THR A 48 -24.36 8.09 -4.26
N VAL A 49 -25.36 7.48 -4.89
CA VAL A 49 -25.52 7.48 -6.34
C VAL A 49 -26.90 8.05 -6.72
N THR A 50 -26.93 8.88 -7.76
CA THR A 50 -28.16 9.30 -8.45
C THR A 50 -28.14 8.78 -9.88
N ALA A 51 -29.34 8.55 -10.42
CA ALA A 51 -29.54 8.23 -11.83
C ALA A 51 -30.16 9.44 -12.52
N SER A 52 -29.62 9.83 -13.67
CA SER A 52 -30.15 10.89 -14.51
C SER A 52 -30.67 10.32 -15.83
N ASP A 53 -31.81 10.83 -16.26
CA ASP A 53 -32.36 10.66 -17.61
C ASP A 53 -32.19 11.98 -18.40
N SER A 54 -32.79 12.07 -19.60
CA SER A 54 -32.71 13.27 -20.45
C SER A 54 -33.40 14.53 -19.90
N CYS A 55 -34.22 14.38 -18.86
CA CYS A 55 -35.15 15.38 -18.35
C CYS A 55 -35.06 15.59 -16.83
N SER A 56 -34.64 14.58 -16.06
CA SER A 56 -34.61 14.59 -14.60
C SER A 56 -33.44 13.81 -14.00
N GLU A 57 -33.14 14.13 -12.74
CA GLU A 57 -32.29 13.33 -11.84
C GLU A 57 -33.17 12.71 -10.75
N SER A 58 -32.84 11.48 -10.35
CA SER A 58 -33.51 10.76 -9.27
C SER A 58 -33.17 11.34 -7.89
N ASP A 59 -33.91 10.92 -6.86
CA ASP A 59 -33.42 11.03 -5.50
C ASP A 59 -32.10 10.24 -5.33
N ALA A 60 -31.25 10.68 -4.41
CA ALA A 60 -30.03 9.97 -4.07
C ALA A 60 -30.34 8.61 -3.42
N SER A 61 -29.48 7.63 -3.67
CA SER A 61 -29.49 6.36 -2.97
C SER A 61 -29.34 6.55 -1.45
N SER A 62 -29.60 5.47 -0.70
CA SER A 62 -29.09 5.42 0.68
C SER A 62 -27.57 5.54 0.66
N ALA A 63 -27.00 6.23 1.65
CA ALA A 63 -25.55 6.36 1.78
C ALA A 63 -24.92 5.04 2.23
N VAL A 64 -23.78 4.70 1.63
CA VAL A 64 -22.89 3.62 2.09
C VAL A 64 -21.59 4.21 2.59
N GLU A 65 -21.12 3.71 3.73
CA GLU A 65 -19.84 4.13 4.31
C GLU A 65 -18.70 3.25 3.82
N ALA A 66 -17.56 3.85 3.49
CA ALA A 66 -16.32 3.13 3.25
C ALA A 66 -15.15 3.84 3.92
N THR A 67 -14.24 3.05 4.50
CA THR A 67 -12.96 3.50 5.03
C THR A 67 -11.87 2.67 4.35
N PRO A 68 -11.28 3.15 3.25
CA PRO A 68 -10.20 2.42 2.60
C PRO A 68 -9.00 2.33 3.56
N ILE A 69 -8.26 1.24 3.48
CA ILE A 69 -7.01 1.04 4.24
C ILE A 69 -5.86 0.91 3.26
N ASP A 70 -4.69 1.41 3.64
CA ASP A 70 -3.47 1.10 2.93
C ASP A 70 -3.03 -0.31 3.37
N PRO A 71 -2.99 -1.32 2.49
CA PRO A 71 -2.49 -2.63 2.88
C PRO A 71 -0.99 -2.57 3.24
N GLY A 72 -0.29 -1.48 2.93
CA GLY A 72 1.14 -1.33 3.11
C GLY A 72 1.94 -2.25 2.18
N ILE A 73 3.25 -2.32 2.43
CA ILE A 73 4.16 -3.24 1.75
C ILE A 73 4.65 -4.34 2.70
N GLY A 74 5.03 -5.49 2.13
CA GLY A 74 5.47 -6.67 2.87
C GLY A 74 4.48 -7.85 2.79
N PRO A 75 4.58 -8.83 3.69
CA PRO A 75 5.35 -8.79 4.94
C PRO A 75 6.88 -8.89 4.76
N PHE A 76 7.62 -8.21 5.62
CA PHE A 76 9.08 -8.33 5.72
C PHE A 76 9.56 -8.13 7.17
N ALA A 77 10.77 -8.57 7.45
CA ALA A 77 11.51 -8.18 8.65
C ALA A 77 12.65 -7.24 8.23
N ARG A 78 12.74 -6.06 8.82
CA ARG A 78 13.80 -5.10 8.50
C ARG A 78 15.15 -5.68 8.89
N GLY A 79 16.09 -5.67 7.96
CA GLY A 79 17.37 -6.33 8.07
C GLY A 79 17.45 -7.71 7.42
N ASP A 80 16.32 -8.34 7.03
CA ASP A 80 16.27 -9.61 6.27
C ASP A 80 16.41 -9.31 4.77
N SER A 81 17.63 -8.94 4.36
CA SER A 81 17.90 -8.44 3.01
C SER A 81 18.06 -9.56 1.98
N ASN A 82 18.30 -10.80 2.42
CA ASN A 82 18.36 -11.96 1.53
C ASN A 82 17.00 -12.67 1.37
N GLY A 83 16.03 -12.32 2.21
CA GLY A 83 14.66 -12.82 2.14
C GLY A 83 14.48 -14.25 2.65
N ASP A 84 15.33 -14.71 3.57
CA ASP A 84 15.26 -16.06 4.12
C ASP A 84 14.38 -16.17 5.37
N GLY A 85 13.80 -15.06 5.81
CA GLY A 85 12.92 -14.96 6.96
C GLY A 85 13.66 -14.81 8.29
N THR A 86 14.99 -14.69 8.28
CA THR A 86 15.80 -14.56 9.50
C THR A 86 16.89 -13.51 9.37
N VAL A 87 16.86 -12.48 10.24
CA VAL A 87 17.92 -11.48 10.29
C VAL A 87 19.18 -12.07 10.95
N ASN A 88 20.21 -12.34 10.16
CA ASN A 88 21.48 -12.93 10.58
C ASN A 88 22.69 -12.39 9.77
N ILE A 89 23.82 -13.10 9.79
CA ILE A 89 25.08 -12.66 9.12
C ILE A 89 25.02 -12.76 7.59
N SER A 90 24.10 -13.56 7.04
CA SER A 90 23.90 -13.65 5.60
C SER A 90 23.33 -12.37 5.00
N ASP A 91 22.55 -11.59 5.75
CA ASP A 91 21.92 -10.35 5.28
C ASP A 91 22.91 -9.24 4.95
N PRO A 92 23.80 -8.79 5.87
CA PRO A 92 24.78 -7.78 5.52
C PRO A 92 25.69 -8.26 4.38
N SER A 93 25.94 -9.57 4.29
CA SER A 93 26.68 -10.16 3.18
C SER A 93 25.92 -10.05 1.86
N ALA A 94 24.61 -10.29 1.85
CA ALA A 94 23.75 -10.15 0.68
C ALA A 94 23.66 -8.70 0.21
N THR A 95 23.45 -7.76 1.13
CA THR A 95 23.42 -6.32 0.81
C THR A 95 24.74 -5.87 0.20
N LEU A 96 25.90 -6.26 0.78
CA LEU A 96 27.21 -5.93 0.23
C LEU A 96 27.46 -6.59 -1.14
N ASN A 97 27.01 -7.83 -1.32
CA ASN A 97 27.14 -8.55 -2.59
C ASN A 97 26.36 -7.86 -3.71
N TRP A 98 25.14 -7.41 -3.44
CA TRP A 98 24.35 -6.61 -4.37
C TRP A 98 25.03 -5.25 -4.67
N LEU A 99 25.39 -4.49 -3.64
CA LEU A 99 25.94 -3.14 -3.79
C LEU A 99 27.28 -3.09 -4.54
N PHE A 100 28.15 -4.08 -4.35
CA PHE A 100 29.56 -3.98 -4.78
C PHE A 100 30.06 -5.12 -5.65
N LEU A 101 29.39 -6.28 -5.65
CA LEU A 101 29.88 -7.49 -6.32
C LEU A 101 28.99 -7.94 -7.48
N GLY A 102 27.93 -7.20 -7.79
CA GLY A 102 27.00 -7.53 -8.87
C GLY A 102 26.09 -8.70 -8.55
N GLY A 103 25.81 -8.93 -7.26
CA GLY A 103 24.78 -9.86 -6.81
C GLY A 103 23.38 -9.49 -7.28
N GLY A 104 22.45 -10.44 -7.16
CA GLY A 104 21.03 -10.18 -7.34
C GLY A 104 20.52 -9.13 -6.34
N ASP A 105 19.53 -8.36 -6.78
CA ASP A 105 18.84 -7.37 -5.97
C ASP A 105 18.10 -7.99 -4.76
N PRO A 106 17.99 -7.26 -3.64
CA PRO A 106 17.20 -7.71 -2.50
C PRO A 106 15.73 -7.91 -2.90
N PRO A 107 15.08 -9.01 -2.50
CA PRO A 107 13.66 -9.25 -2.78
C PRO A 107 12.74 -8.18 -2.20
N CYS A 108 13.23 -7.48 -1.16
CA CYS A 108 12.55 -6.37 -0.53
C CYS A 108 13.56 -5.25 -0.21
N LEU A 109 13.49 -4.14 -0.96
CA LEU A 109 14.39 -3.01 -0.74
C LEU A 109 14.14 -2.34 0.63
N ALA A 110 12.89 -2.28 1.07
CA ALA A 110 12.55 -1.80 2.42
C ALA A 110 13.13 -2.69 3.54
N ALA A 111 13.31 -4.00 3.30
CA ALA A 111 14.00 -4.88 4.25
C ALA A 111 15.52 -4.65 4.24
N ALA A 112 16.09 -4.38 3.06
CA ALA A 112 17.51 -4.12 2.89
C ALA A 112 17.96 -2.74 3.41
N ASP A 113 17.05 -1.75 3.45
CA ASP A 113 17.22 -0.50 4.20
C ASP A 113 17.08 -0.76 5.70
N ALA A 114 18.16 -1.32 6.27
CA ALA A 114 18.22 -1.80 7.63
C ALA A 114 18.15 -0.65 8.65
N ASN A 115 18.64 0.53 8.31
CA ASN A 115 18.63 1.69 9.20
C ASN A 115 17.42 2.62 8.97
N ARG A 116 16.64 2.38 7.91
CA ARG A 116 15.45 3.14 7.48
C ARG A 116 15.75 4.61 7.21
N ASP A 117 16.88 4.89 6.57
CA ASP A 117 17.26 6.25 6.16
C ASP A 117 16.72 6.65 4.78
N GLY A 118 16.02 5.73 4.11
CA GLY A 118 15.41 5.91 2.80
C GLY A 118 16.32 5.51 1.64
N SER A 119 17.50 4.93 1.88
CA SER A 119 18.42 4.52 0.84
C SER A 119 19.23 3.29 1.22
N VAL A 120 19.14 2.20 0.44
CA VAL A 120 20.02 1.05 0.64
C VAL A 120 21.45 1.37 0.21
N ASN A 121 22.37 1.43 1.16
CA ASN A 121 23.76 1.81 1.00
C ASN A 121 24.69 1.06 1.99
N ILE A 122 25.96 1.47 2.12
CA ILE A 122 26.94 0.80 2.99
C ILE A 122 26.59 0.88 4.48
N SER A 123 25.77 1.85 4.88
CA SER A 123 25.37 2.02 6.27
C SER A 123 24.40 0.92 6.73
N ASP A 124 23.63 0.30 5.84
CA ASP A 124 22.69 -0.78 6.15
C ASP A 124 23.34 -2.07 6.62
N PRO A 125 24.28 -2.68 5.88
CA PRO A 125 24.98 -3.86 6.38
C PRO A 125 25.76 -3.52 7.66
N SER A 126 26.28 -2.30 7.78
CA SER A 126 26.94 -1.86 9.02
C SER A 126 25.97 -1.76 10.21
N TYR A 127 24.72 -1.39 9.96
CA TYR A 127 23.67 -1.30 10.97
C TYR A 127 23.31 -2.69 11.49
N THR A 128 23.01 -3.62 10.58
CA THR A 128 22.69 -5.02 10.93
C THR A 128 23.85 -5.68 11.69
N LEU A 129 25.09 -5.50 11.25
CA LEU A 129 26.27 -6.05 11.93
C LEU A 129 26.45 -5.47 13.34
N ARG A 130 26.18 -4.17 13.53
CA ARG A 130 26.25 -3.53 14.85
C ARG A 130 25.18 -4.06 15.80
N TRP A 131 23.97 -4.32 15.31
CA TRP A 131 22.94 -4.99 16.10
C TRP A 131 23.36 -6.41 16.49
N LEU A 132 23.80 -7.23 15.52
CA LEU A 132 24.19 -8.63 15.73
C LEU A 132 25.32 -8.82 16.75
N PHE A 133 26.36 -7.97 16.71
CA PHE A 133 27.61 -8.26 17.43
C PHE A 133 28.02 -7.21 18.46
N LEU A 134 27.47 -6.00 18.39
CA LEU A 134 27.90 -4.88 19.23
C LEU A 134 26.81 -4.39 20.19
N GLY A 135 25.67 -5.09 20.24
CA GLY A 135 24.53 -4.69 21.09
C GLY A 135 23.90 -3.37 20.65
N GLY A 136 23.87 -3.12 19.33
CA GLY A 136 23.17 -1.98 18.75
C GLY A 136 21.66 -1.99 19.02
N ALA A 137 21.00 -0.88 18.70
CA ALA A 137 19.54 -0.83 18.71
C ALA A 137 18.96 -1.83 17.71
N ASP A 138 17.79 -2.37 18.02
CA ASP A 138 17.00 -3.19 17.10
C ASP A 138 16.66 -2.41 15.84
N HIS A 139 16.43 -3.11 14.72
CA HIS A 139 16.04 -2.48 13.47
C HIS A 139 14.75 -1.66 13.64
N PRO A 140 14.60 -0.52 12.94
CA PRO A 140 13.31 0.18 12.89
C PRO A 140 12.17 -0.75 12.45
N ALA A 141 10.94 -0.46 12.87
CA ALA A 141 9.79 -1.26 12.49
C ALA A 141 9.63 -1.36 10.95
N PRO A 142 9.22 -2.52 10.40
CA PRO A 142 8.90 -3.77 11.10
C PRO A 142 10.18 -4.55 11.46
N SER A 143 10.53 -4.67 12.75
CA SER A 143 11.74 -5.41 13.19
C SER A 143 11.51 -6.92 13.33
N ALA A 144 10.25 -7.31 13.50
CA ALA A 144 9.76 -8.66 13.27
C ALA A 144 8.97 -8.68 11.95
N CYS A 145 8.66 -9.89 11.46
CA CYS A 145 7.84 -10.06 10.27
C CYS A 145 6.53 -9.27 10.36
N GLY A 146 6.31 -8.37 9.41
CA GLY A 146 5.08 -7.57 9.34
C GLY A 146 5.03 -6.64 8.14
N ARG A 147 3.91 -5.95 8.00
CA ARG A 147 3.68 -4.94 6.94
C ARG A 147 4.05 -3.54 7.40
N SER A 148 4.48 -2.69 6.46
CA SER A 148 4.74 -1.26 6.69
C SER A 148 3.84 -0.38 5.84
N THR A 149 3.17 0.59 6.47
CA THR A 149 2.39 1.67 5.81
C THR A 149 3.16 2.98 5.72
N ASP A 150 4.47 2.95 5.98
CA ASP A 150 5.30 4.13 5.91
C ASP A 150 5.60 4.53 4.46
N ALA A 151 5.47 5.82 4.18
CA ALA A 151 5.66 6.34 2.84
C ALA A 151 7.07 6.10 2.27
N GLY A 152 8.12 6.09 3.12
CA GLY A 152 9.49 5.80 2.71
C GLY A 152 9.67 4.33 2.34
N ASP A 153 9.16 3.42 3.16
CA ASP A 153 9.16 1.99 2.89
C ASP A 153 8.35 1.68 1.60
N MET A 154 7.17 2.28 1.44
CA MET A 154 6.33 2.15 0.24
C MET A 154 7.01 2.67 -1.03
N ALA A 155 7.76 3.76 -0.94
CA ALA A 155 8.49 4.33 -2.06
C ALA A 155 9.70 3.46 -2.48
N GLN A 156 10.32 2.75 -1.54
CA GLN A 156 11.38 1.78 -1.83
C GLN A 156 10.84 0.50 -2.42
N GLY A 157 9.70 0.03 -1.91
CA GLY A 157 9.03 -1.17 -2.37
C GLY A 157 9.55 -2.46 -1.75
N CYS A 158 8.74 -3.50 -1.94
CA CYS A 158 8.98 -4.85 -1.47
C CYS A 158 8.34 -5.82 -2.46
N GLU A 159 9.10 -6.22 -3.48
CA GLU A 159 8.56 -7.00 -4.60
C GLU A 159 8.11 -8.39 -4.15
N THR A 160 8.84 -8.97 -3.20
CA THR A 160 8.52 -10.28 -2.63
C THR A 160 8.49 -10.18 -1.11
N ALA A 161 7.49 -10.83 -0.51
CA ALA A 161 7.45 -11.02 0.93
C ALA A 161 8.71 -11.80 1.38
N THR A 162 9.39 -11.32 2.43
CA THR A 162 10.62 -11.95 2.93
C THR A 162 10.36 -12.94 4.05
N CYS A 163 9.16 -12.93 4.62
CA CYS A 163 8.78 -13.76 5.75
C CYS A 163 7.29 -14.15 5.68
N ALA A 164 6.90 -15.14 6.48
CA ALA A 164 5.51 -15.56 6.62
C ALA A 164 4.90 -15.00 7.91
N GLU A 165 3.70 -14.42 7.79
CA GLU A 165 2.86 -14.03 8.95
C GLU A 165 2.16 -15.23 9.59
#